data_AF-A0A1B7YHE9-F1
#
_entry.id   AF-A0A1B7YHE9-F1
#
_cell.length_a   1.000
_cell.length_b   1.000
_cell.length_c   1.000
_cell.angle_alpha   90.00
_cell.angle_beta   90.00
_cell.angle_gamma   90.00
#
_symmetry.space_group_name_H-M   'P 1'
#
loop_
_entity.id
_entity.type
_entity.pdbx_description
1 polymer ?
#
loop_
_entity_poly.entity_id
_entity_poly.type
_entity_poly.pdbx_seq_one_letter_code
_entity_poly.pdbx_strand_id
1 'polypeptide(L)'
;MDNPSASPAKPPTPPPLPPFASFRQHERESPYLAKLASAPDDWLSRPVDPPKPYTYEPIHYFFYGTLIQPDLLKRILDLEQEPELRPGKVIGYSLSSWGQYKALVDGRPGEEVLGYAFLVESAEQEFKLARYETSAYELAPCMIFFADGKSPEQAQAKTFMYAGDSGALKDGRFDASLWELQMGMRLPPRRRRQHGREEESS
;
A
#
# COMPACT_ATOMS: atom_id res chain seq x y z
N MET A 1 -30.19 51.51 5.61
CA MET A 1 -28.73 51.53 5.86
C MET A 1 -28.30 50.12 5.52
N ASP A 2 -28.05 49.90 4.24
CA ASP A 2 -27.93 48.58 3.65
C ASP A 2 -26.48 48.38 3.26
N ASN A 3 -25.88 47.34 3.85
CA ASN A 3 -24.49 46.95 3.70
C ASN A 3 -24.36 46.08 2.44
N PRO A 4 -23.64 46.49 1.38
CA PRO A 4 -23.48 45.64 0.21
C PRO A 4 -22.40 44.57 0.45
N SER A 5 -22.85 43.33 0.31
CA SER A 5 -22.09 42.08 0.28
C SER A 5 -20.88 42.15 -0.67
N ALA A 6 -19.68 41.86 -0.15
CA ALA A 6 -18.46 41.73 -0.95
C ALA A 6 -18.48 40.42 -1.74
N SER A 7 -18.36 40.49 -3.07
CA SER A 7 -18.17 39.31 -3.93
C SER A 7 -16.79 38.66 -3.73
N PRO A 8 -16.66 37.33 -3.85
CA PRO A 8 -15.36 36.66 -3.75
C PRO A 8 -14.47 36.99 -4.96
N ALA A 9 -13.20 37.30 -4.69
CA ALA A 9 -12.21 37.59 -5.71
C ALA A 9 -11.93 36.36 -6.61
N LYS A 10 -11.82 36.58 -7.92
CA LYS A 10 -11.44 35.54 -8.89
C LYS A 10 -10.00 35.07 -8.63
N PRO A 11 -9.68 33.77 -8.82
CA PRO A 11 -8.30 33.29 -8.72
C PRO A 11 -7.42 33.94 -9.80
N PRO A 12 -6.12 34.13 -9.53
CA PRO A 12 -5.20 34.73 -10.50
C PRO A 12 -5.10 33.87 -11.77
N THR A 13 -5.05 34.53 -12.93
CA THR A 13 -4.84 33.88 -14.22
C THR A 13 -3.47 33.19 -14.26
N PRO A 14 -3.38 31.93 -14.76
CA PRO A 14 -2.09 31.26 -14.94
C PRO A 14 -1.23 32.02 -15.96
N PRO A 15 0.11 31.94 -15.85
CA PRO A 15 1.02 32.57 -16.81
C PRO A 15 0.80 32.00 -18.23
N PRO A 16 1.04 32.81 -19.28
CA PRO A 16 0.92 32.34 -20.65
C PRO A 16 1.88 31.18 -20.90
N LEU A 17 1.36 30.12 -21.54
CA LEU A 17 2.16 28.99 -21.97
C LEU A 17 3.28 29.49 -22.91
N PRO A 18 4.51 28.96 -22.80
CA PRO A 18 5.57 29.29 -23.74
C PRO A 18 5.12 28.96 -25.18
N PRO A 19 5.57 29.71 -26.19
CA PRO A 19 5.28 29.38 -27.58
C PRO A 19 5.76 27.95 -27.81
N PHE A 20 4.91 27.13 -28.45
CA PHE A 20 5.30 25.80 -28.88
C PHE A 20 6.58 25.95 -29.70
N ALA A 21 7.72 25.63 -29.08
CA ALA A 21 8.92 25.36 -29.84
C ALA A 21 8.48 24.23 -30.76
N SER A 22 8.45 24.49 -32.06
CA SER A 22 8.29 23.47 -33.07
C SER A 22 9.39 22.46 -32.80
N PHE A 23 9.05 21.43 -32.03
CA PHE A 23 9.85 20.24 -31.95
C PHE A 23 9.88 19.79 -33.41
N ARG A 24 10.99 20.07 -34.11
CA ARG A 24 11.44 19.16 -35.15
C ARG A 24 11.59 17.84 -34.41
N GLN A 25 10.49 17.10 -34.36
CA GLN A 25 10.54 15.67 -34.27
C GLN A 25 11.39 15.31 -35.48
N HIS A 26 12.70 15.16 -35.27
CA HIS A 26 13.39 14.14 -36.03
C HIS A 26 12.51 12.92 -35.83
N GLU A 27 11.82 12.52 -36.90
CA GLU A 27 11.11 11.25 -37.01
C GLU A 27 12.13 10.17 -36.67
N ARG A 28 12.31 9.92 -35.38
CA ARG A 28 12.91 8.70 -34.91
C ARG A 28 11.86 7.68 -35.26
N GLU A 29 12.12 6.95 -36.35
CA GLU A 29 11.31 5.79 -36.72
C GLU A 29 10.98 5.02 -35.45
N SER A 30 9.68 4.83 -35.22
CA SER A 30 9.23 4.16 -34.02
C SER A 30 9.94 2.80 -33.98
N PRO A 31 10.58 2.42 -32.85
CA PRO A 31 11.20 1.11 -32.72
C PRO A 31 10.20 -0.04 -32.96
N TYR A 32 8.89 0.27 -32.91
CA TYR A 32 7.82 -0.63 -33.30
C TYR A 32 7.79 -0.92 -34.81
N LEU A 33 7.96 0.09 -35.67
CA LEU A 33 8.00 -0.09 -37.12
C LEU A 33 9.23 -0.88 -37.56
N ALA A 34 10.38 -0.62 -36.95
CA ALA A 34 11.60 -1.39 -37.19
C ALA A 34 11.43 -2.86 -36.79
N LYS A 35 10.79 -3.13 -35.64
CA LYS A 35 10.47 -4.50 -35.20
C LYS A 35 9.51 -5.21 -36.15
N LEU A 36 8.46 -4.51 -36.62
CA LEU A 36 7.51 -5.06 -37.60
C LEU A 36 8.18 -5.39 -38.93
N ALA A 37 9.07 -4.51 -39.42
CA ALA A 37 9.82 -4.75 -40.65
C ALA A 37 10.83 -5.90 -40.53
N SER A 38 11.33 -6.15 -39.31
CA SER A 38 12.22 -7.28 -39.00
C SER A 38 11.49 -8.59 -38.69
N ALA A 39 10.15 -8.57 -38.64
CA ALA A 39 9.37 -9.77 -38.38
C ALA A 39 9.50 -10.74 -39.57
N PRO A 40 9.61 -12.06 -39.29
CA PRO A 40 9.70 -13.05 -40.37
C PRO A 40 8.40 -13.10 -41.18
N ASP A 41 8.50 -13.49 -42.45
CA ASP A 41 7.39 -13.47 -43.41
C ASP A 41 6.24 -14.42 -42.99
N ASP A 42 6.55 -15.41 -42.16
CA ASP A 42 5.61 -16.37 -41.59
C ASP A 42 4.95 -15.90 -40.28
N TRP A 43 5.18 -14.67 -39.81
CA TRP A 43 4.71 -14.21 -38.50
C TRP A 43 3.19 -14.32 -38.30
N LEU A 44 2.40 -14.11 -39.36
CA LEU A 44 0.93 -14.24 -39.35
C LEU A 44 0.47 -15.70 -39.35
N SER A 45 1.30 -16.60 -39.86
CA SER A 45 0.99 -18.01 -40.04
C SER A 45 1.63 -18.89 -38.97
N ARG A 46 2.55 -18.32 -38.17
CA ARG A 46 3.20 -19.01 -37.07
C ARG A 46 2.13 -19.38 -36.04
N PRO A 47 1.97 -20.67 -35.71
CA PRO A 47 1.12 -21.07 -34.61
C PRO A 47 1.66 -20.39 -33.35
N VAL A 48 0.88 -19.46 -32.80
CA VAL A 48 1.12 -18.97 -31.45
C VAL A 48 0.77 -20.12 -30.55
N ASP A 49 1.74 -20.59 -29.74
CA ASP A 49 1.44 -21.54 -28.69
C ASP A 49 0.24 -20.99 -27.89
N PRO A 50 -0.81 -21.80 -27.65
CA PRO A 50 -1.95 -21.31 -26.91
C PRO A 50 -1.44 -20.74 -25.59
N PRO A 51 -1.85 -19.51 -25.20
CA PRO A 51 -1.41 -18.92 -23.96
C PRO A 51 -1.68 -19.92 -22.85
N LYS A 52 -0.64 -20.25 -22.07
CA LYS A 52 -0.78 -21.19 -20.96
C LYS A 52 -1.94 -20.69 -20.07
N PRO A 53 -2.83 -21.58 -19.62
CA PRO A 53 -3.89 -21.17 -18.71
C PRO A 53 -3.26 -20.53 -17.47
N TYR A 54 -3.74 -19.33 -17.11
CA TYR A 54 -3.26 -18.61 -15.94
C TYR A 54 -3.45 -19.48 -14.70
N THR A 55 -2.35 -19.80 -14.02
CA THR A 55 -2.35 -20.54 -12.76
C THR A 55 -1.83 -19.59 -11.69
N TYR A 56 -2.62 -19.38 -10.64
CA TYR A 56 -2.20 -18.58 -9.51
C TYR A 56 -1.11 -19.32 -8.73
N GLU A 57 0.00 -18.66 -8.45
CA GLU A 57 1.07 -19.21 -7.62
C GLU A 57 0.87 -18.72 -6.18
N PRO A 58 0.61 -19.62 -5.21
CA PRO A 58 0.43 -19.22 -3.83
C PRO A 58 1.66 -18.50 -3.27
N ILE A 59 1.43 -17.40 -2.55
CA ILE A 59 2.50 -16.57 -1.99
C ILE A 59 2.21 -16.20 -0.54
N HIS A 60 3.26 -16.15 0.27
CA HIS A 60 3.14 -15.72 1.66
C HIS A 60 2.93 -14.22 1.74
N TYR A 61 2.05 -13.80 2.65
CA TYR A 61 1.84 -12.42 3.02
C TYR A 61 2.26 -12.22 4.48
N PHE A 62 3.13 -11.25 4.74
CA PHE A 62 3.54 -10.85 6.08
C PHE A 62 2.64 -9.72 6.59
N PHE A 63 1.95 -9.98 7.70
CA PHE A 63 1.08 -9.06 8.40
C PHE A 63 1.70 -8.58 9.70
N TYR A 64 1.46 -7.31 10.00
CA TYR A 64 1.85 -6.65 11.24
C TYR A 64 0.70 -5.79 11.77
N GLY A 65 0.81 -5.29 13.00
CA GLY A 65 -0.20 -4.40 13.58
C GLY A 65 -1.56 -5.09 13.78
N THR A 66 -2.64 -4.44 13.34
CA THR A 66 -4.02 -4.95 13.55
C THR A 66 -4.39 -6.11 12.63
N LEU A 67 -3.74 -6.25 11.47
CA LEU A 67 -3.97 -7.34 10.53
C LEU A 67 -3.47 -8.70 11.01
N ILE A 68 -2.78 -8.74 12.15
CA ILE A 68 -2.40 -9.99 12.82
C ILE A 68 -3.62 -10.73 13.38
N GLN A 69 -4.75 -10.06 13.63
CA GLN A 69 -5.90 -10.69 14.28
C GLN A 69 -6.59 -11.70 13.34
N PRO A 70 -6.63 -13.01 13.67
CA PRO A 70 -7.24 -14.03 12.80
C PRO A 70 -8.70 -13.75 12.46
N ASP A 71 -9.48 -13.24 13.42
CA ASP A 71 -10.88 -12.83 13.23
C ASP A 71 -11.05 -11.75 12.14
N LEU A 72 -10.12 -10.80 12.09
CA LEU A 72 -10.13 -9.72 11.12
C LEU A 72 -9.78 -10.26 9.74
N LEU A 73 -8.73 -11.08 9.62
CA LEU A 73 -8.35 -11.71 8.35
C LEU A 73 -9.45 -12.63 7.82
N LYS A 74 -10.07 -13.42 8.68
CA LYS A 74 -11.23 -14.25 8.34
C LYS A 74 -12.33 -13.42 7.68
N ARG A 75 -12.65 -12.26 8.26
CA ARG A 75 -13.66 -11.33 7.72
C ARG A 75 -13.23 -10.67 6.41
N ILE A 76 -11.96 -10.30 6.26
CA ILE A 76 -11.45 -9.64 5.05
C ILE A 76 -11.44 -10.61 3.87
N LEU A 77 -11.01 -11.84 4.13
CA LEU A 77 -10.83 -12.88 3.12
C LEU A 77 -12.11 -13.70 2.86
N ASP A 78 -13.15 -13.49 3.67
CA ASP A 78 -14.39 -14.30 3.73
C ASP A 78 -14.13 -15.80 3.94
N LEU A 79 -13.22 -16.14 4.87
CA LEU A 79 -12.91 -17.53 5.19
C LEU A 79 -13.99 -18.14 6.09
N GLU A 80 -14.31 -19.43 5.88
CA GLU A 80 -15.23 -20.17 6.73
C GLU A 80 -14.66 -20.38 8.14
N GLN A 81 -13.35 -20.60 8.23
CA GLN A 81 -12.59 -20.88 9.45
C GLN A 81 -11.53 -19.80 9.68
N GLU A 82 -11.03 -19.72 10.92
CA GLU A 82 -9.91 -18.82 11.22
C GLU A 82 -8.65 -19.28 10.48
N PRO A 83 -7.90 -18.37 9.84
CA PRO A 83 -6.69 -18.72 9.13
C PRO A 83 -5.58 -19.15 10.10
N GLU A 84 -4.83 -20.20 9.75
CA GLU A 84 -3.60 -20.55 10.50
C GLU A 84 -2.50 -19.56 10.14
N LEU A 85 -2.09 -18.76 11.12
CA LEU A 85 -1.03 -17.77 10.99
C LEU A 85 0.29 -18.33 11.50
N ARG A 86 1.32 -18.30 10.67
CA ARG A 86 2.68 -18.71 11.08
C ARG A 86 3.44 -17.52 11.66
N PRO A 87 3.92 -17.57 12.91
CA PRO A 87 4.71 -16.49 13.48
C PRO A 87 6.05 -16.35 12.74
N GLY A 88 6.48 -15.11 12.50
CA GLY A 88 7.74 -14.84 11.83
C GLY A 88 8.20 -13.40 11.98
N LYS A 89 9.32 -13.08 11.33
CA LYS A 89 9.90 -11.75 11.31
C LYS A 89 10.42 -11.38 9.93
N VAL A 90 10.46 -10.08 9.67
CA VAL A 90 11.12 -9.50 8.49
C VAL A 90 12.27 -8.59 8.96
N ILE A 91 13.31 -8.48 8.15
CA ILE A 91 14.54 -7.73 8.46
C ILE A 91 14.69 -6.55 7.49
N GLY A 92 15.16 -5.41 7.99
CA GLY A 92 15.35 -4.17 7.21
C GLY A 92 14.16 -3.22 7.25
N TYR A 93 13.17 -3.49 8.09
CA TYR A 93 11.96 -2.67 8.23
C TYR A 93 11.82 -2.14 9.66
N SER A 94 11.01 -1.10 9.82
CA SER A 94 10.66 -0.52 11.12
C SER A 94 9.16 -0.21 11.19
N LEU A 95 8.59 -0.27 12.38
CA LEU A 95 7.21 0.14 12.63
C LEU A 95 7.16 1.58 13.14
N SER A 96 6.71 2.49 12.28
CA SER A 96 6.42 3.88 12.67
C SER A 96 4.96 4.04 13.08
N SER A 97 4.69 4.94 14.01
CA SER A 97 3.32 5.26 14.42
C SER A 97 2.72 6.34 13.51
N TRP A 98 1.63 6.03 12.83
CA TRP A 98 0.79 6.99 12.12
C TRP A 98 -0.47 7.26 12.94
N GLY A 99 -0.38 8.21 13.88
CA GLY A 99 -1.44 8.45 14.86
C GLY A 99 -1.64 7.24 15.78
N GLN A 100 -2.77 6.56 15.66
CA GLN A 100 -3.07 5.31 16.40
C GLN A 100 -2.68 4.04 15.64
N TYR A 101 -2.31 4.16 14.36
CA TYR A 101 -2.00 3.03 13.49
C TYR A 101 -0.50 2.79 13.42
N LYS A 102 -0.11 1.54 13.16
CA LYS A 102 1.29 1.18 12.90
C LYS A 102 1.47 1.04 11.39
N ALA A 103 2.52 1.65 10.87
CA ALA A 103 2.86 1.62 9.47
C ALA A 103 4.29 1.10 9.31
N LEU A 104 4.48 0.14 8.41
CA LEU A 104 5.80 -0.35 8.06
C LEU A 104 6.49 0.67 7.15
N VAL A 105 7.74 0.95 7.46
CA VAL A 105 8.63 1.82 6.68
C VAL A 105 10.02 1.19 6.62
N ASP A 106 10.88 1.68 5.73
CA ASP A 106 12.29 1.29 5.69
C ASP A 106 12.96 1.52 7.05
N GLY A 107 13.52 0.44 7.60
CA GLY A 107 14.25 0.43 8.85
C GLY A 107 15.76 0.55 8.63
N ARG A 108 16.51 0.47 9.73
CA ARG A 108 17.97 0.32 9.64
C ARG A 108 18.34 -1.10 9.20
N PRO A 109 19.53 -1.30 8.60
CA PRO A 109 20.02 -2.65 8.35
C PRO A 109 20.01 -3.50 9.63
N GLY A 110 19.41 -4.68 9.57
CA GLY A 110 19.28 -5.59 10.72
C GLY A 110 18.14 -5.26 11.69
N GLU A 111 17.37 -4.20 11.46
CA GLU A 111 16.16 -3.92 12.24
C GLU A 111 15.08 -4.95 11.90
N GLU A 112 14.41 -5.48 12.92
CA GLU A 112 13.47 -6.59 12.76
C GLU A 112 12.06 -6.17 13.15
N VAL A 113 11.09 -6.60 12.34
CA VAL A 113 9.66 -6.45 12.65
C VAL A 113 9.06 -7.83 12.82
N LEU A 114 8.48 -8.06 14.00
CA LEU A 114 7.74 -9.27 14.32
C LEU A 114 6.32 -9.17 13.76
N GLY A 115 5.81 -10.31 13.31
CA GLY A 115 4.48 -10.42 12.75
C GLY A 115 4.12 -11.86 12.43
N TYR A 116 3.20 -12.02 11.50
CA TYR A 116 2.65 -13.31 11.14
C TYR A 116 2.52 -13.43 9.64
N ALA A 117 2.71 -14.64 9.14
CA ALA A 117 2.53 -14.97 7.74
C ALA A 117 1.22 -15.74 7.53
N PHE A 118 0.59 -15.46 6.39
CA PHE A 118 -0.51 -16.25 5.86
C PHE A 118 -0.18 -16.64 4.42
N LEU A 119 -0.51 -17.87 4.03
CA LEU A 119 -0.37 -18.30 2.64
C LEU A 119 -1.62 -17.89 1.87
N VAL A 120 -1.46 -16.99 0.91
CA VAL A 120 -2.54 -16.61 0.00
C VAL A 120 -2.52 -17.57 -1.18
N GLU A 121 -3.64 -18.26 -1.40
CA GLU A 121 -3.73 -19.37 -2.34
C GLU A 121 -4.53 -19.02 -3.61
N SER A 122 -5.17 -17.84 -3.65
CA SER A 122 -5.95 -17.40 -4.80
C SER A 122 -5.84 -15.90 -5.09
N ALA A 123 -6.04 -15.55 -6.36
CA ALA A 123 -6.12 -14.16 -6.80
C ALA A 123 -7.29 -13.40 -6.14
N GLU A 124 -8.36 -14.09 -5.75
CA GLU A 124 -9.49 -13.49 -5.05
C GLU A 124 -9.10 -13.03 -3.65
N GLN A 125 -8.38 -13.88 -2.90
CA GLN A 125 -7.86 -13.52 -1.58
C GLN A 125 -6.90 -12.32 -1.67
N GLU A 126 -5.98 -12.32 -2.63
CA GLU A 126 -5.07 -11.19 -2.87
C GLU A 126 -5.83 -9.90 -3.22
N PHE A 127 -6.87 -9.99 -4.05
CA PHE A 127 -7.72 -8.85 -4.38
C PHE A 127 -8.48 -8.30 -3.16
N LYS A 128 -8.99 -9.17 -2.29
CA LYS A 128 -9.65 -8.77 -1.03
C LYS A 128 -8.70 -8.04 -0.09
N LEU A 129 -7.47 -8.52 0.05
CA LEU A 129 -6.43 -7.85 0.83
C LEU A 129 -6.10 -6.47 0.25
N ALA A 130 -5.88 -6.38 -1.05
CA ALA A 130 -5.60 -5.12 -1.73
C ALA A 130 -6.75 -4.10 -1.58
N ARG A 131 -8.00 -4.58 -1.60
CA ARG A 131 -9.18 -3.73 -1.39
C ARG A 131 -9.29 -3.21 0.05
N TYR A 132 -8.89 -4.02 1.04
CA TYR A 132 -8.92 -3.62 2.44
C TYR A 132 -7.86 -2.56 2.76
N GLU A 133 -6.68 -2.66 2.17
CA GLU A 133 -5.54 -1.80 2.51
C GLU A 133 -5.60 -0.38 1.93
N THR A 134 -6.62 -0.04 1.12
CA THR A 134 -6.81 1.32 0.54
C THR A 134 -5.57 1.84 -0.22
N SER A 135 -5.57 3.10 -0.67
CA SER A 135 -4.42 3.71 -1.35
C SER A 135 -3.30 4.17 -0.41
N ALA A 136 -3.46 3.94 0.90
CA ALA A 136 -2.48 4.31 1.92
C ALA A 136 -1.24 3.40 1.94
N TYR A 137 -1.34 2.18 1.39
CA TYR A 137 -0.27 1.20 1.40
C TYR A 137 0.07 0.68 0.00
N GLU A 138 1.33 0.32 -0.18
CA GLU A 138 1.86 -0.35 -1.36
C GLU A 138 2.33 -1.76 -1.03
N LEU A 139 2.30 -2.66 -2.00
CA LEU A 139 2.85 -4.00 -1.85
C LEU A 139 4.36 -3.98 -2.00
N ALA A 140 5.08 -4.40 -0.97
CA ALA A 140 6.52 -4.55 -0.98
C ALA A 140 6.92 -6.04 -0.90
N PRO A 141 7.84 -6.52 -1.77
CA PRO A 141 8.41 -7.84 -1.60
C PRO A 141 9.29 -7.89 -0.34
N CYS A 142 9.23 -8.99 0.40
CA CYS A 142 10.04 -9.21 1.60
C CYS A 142 10.43 -10.68 1.77
N MET A 143 11.34 -10.95 2.71
CA MET A 143 11.70 -12.29 3.15
C MET A 143 11.24 -12.47 4.59
N ILE A 144 10.42 -13.50 4.83
CA ILE A 144 9.97 -13.87 6.17
C ILE A 144 10.91 -14.94 6.71
N PHE A 145 11.32 -14.79 7.97
CA PHE A 145 11.99 -15.80 8.77
C PHE A 145 11.00 -16.33 9.81
N PHE A 146 10.60 -17.59 9.68
CA PHE A 146 9.61 -18.21 10.55
C PHE A 146 10.20 -18.57 11.91
N ALA A 147 9.40 -18.41 12.96
CA ALA A 147 9.79 -18.69 14.35
C ALA A 147 9.16 -19.99 14.90
N ASP A 148 8.40 -20.72 14.08
CA ASP A 148 7.65 -21.91 14.50
C ASP A 148 8.42 -23.23 14.39
N GLY A 149 9.66 -23.20 13.89
CA GLY A 149 10.48 -24.39 13.68
C GLY A 149 9.95 -25.35 12.61
N LYS A 150 8.95 -24.93 11.82
CA LYS A 150 8.39 -25.71 10.71
C LYS A 150 9.13 -25.36 9.41
N SER A 151 9.20 -26.30 8.47
CA SER A 151 9.72 -26.05 7.13
C SER A 151 8.63 -25.43 6.21
N PRO A 152 8.99 -24.49 5.32
CA PRO A 152 10.29 -23.85 5.21
C PRO A 152 10.52 -22.87 6.38
N GLU A 153 11.78 -22.72 6.79
CA GLU A 153 12.21 -21.78 7.85
C GLU A 153 12.22 -20.32 7.37
N GLN A 154 12.22 -20.12 6.05
CA GLN A 154 12.13 -18.81 5.42
C GLN A 154 11.34 -18.88 4.11
N ALA A 155 10.65 -17.80 3.74
CA ALA A 155 9.91 -17.72 2.48
C ALA A 155 9.91 -16.31 1.88
N GLN A 156 9.93 -16.25 0.56
CA GLN A 156 9.60 -15.02 -0.17
C GLN A 156 8.13 -14.68 0.07
N ALA A 157 7.86 -13.40 0.29
CA ALA A 157 6.56 -12.92 0.67
C ALA A 157 6.30 -11.50 0.16
N LYS A 158 5.07 -11.05 0.34
CA LYS A 158 4.66 -9.65 0.19
C LYS A 158 4.24 -9.08 1.55
N THR A 159 4.41 -7.78 1.73
CA THR A 159 3.87 -7.06 2.89
C THR A 159 3.31 -5.71 2.43
N PHE A 160 2.53 -5.08 3.29
CA PHE A 160 1.96 -3.76 3.05
C PHE A 160 2.91 -2.71 3.65
N MET A 161 3.43 -1.82 2.84
CA MET A 161 4.29 -0.72 3.27
C MET A 161 3.56 0.60 3.11
N TYR A 162 3.85 1.59 3.95
CA TYR A 162 3.23 2.92 3.79
C TYR A 162 3.60 3.55 2.45
N ALA A 163 2.61 3.93 1.65
CA ALA A 163 2.80 4.52 0.32
C ALA A 163 3.07 6.05 0.34
N GLY A 164 3.03 6.68 1.52
CA GLY A 164 3.27 8.12 1.67
C GLY A 164 4.71 8.48 2.07
N ASP A 165 4.91 9.72 2.50
CA ASP A 165 6.23 10.19 2.95
C ASP A 165 6.63 9.55 4.30
N SER A 166 7.46 8.52 4.24
CA SER A 166 7.99 7.82 5.41
C SER A 166 8.85 8.72 6.31
N GLY A 167 9.42 9.81 5.79
CA GLY A 167 10.14 10.82 6.57
C GLY A 167 9.22 11.59 7.51
N ALA A 168 8.03 11.98 7.04
CA ALA A 168 7.02 12.66 7.85
C ALA A 168 6.52 11.77 9.02
N LEU A 169 6.40 10.45 8.79
CA LEU A 169 6.07 9.48 9.83
C LEU A 169 7.18 9.36 10.89
N LYS A 170 8.44 9.26 10.46
CA LYS A 170 9.61 9.15 11.35
C LYS A 170 9.76 10.39 12.24
N ASP A 171 9.40 11.55 11.73
CA ASP A 171 9.41 12.82 12.48
C ASP A 171 8.20 13.01 13.41
N GLY A 172 7.26 12.05 13.45
CA GLY A 172 6.04 12.14 14.26
C GLY A 172 5.07 13.23 13.81
N ARG A 173 5.21 13.76 12.59
CA ARG A 173 4.33 14.78 12.03
C ARG A 173 3.10 14.09 11.45
N PHE A 174 2.11 13.84 12.29
CA PHE A 174 0.81 13.31 11.85
C PHE A 174 0.04 14.38 11.06
N ASP A 175 -0.07 14.20 9.74
CA ASP A 175 -0.97 14.98 8.90
C ASP A 175 -2.35 14.32 8.84
N ALA A 176 -3.28 14.88 9.63
CA ALA A 176 -4.67 14.44 9.70
C ALA A 176 -5.39 14.55 8.35
N SER A 177 -5.11 15.59 7.57
CA SER A 177 -5.77 15.83 6.28
C SER A 177 -5.29 14.84 5.24
N LEU A 178 -3.99 14.53 5.23
CA LEU A 178 -3.42 13.50 4.36
C LEU A 178 -3.97 12.11 4.71
N TRP A 179 -4.13 11.81 6.01
CA TRP A 179 -4.77 10.58 6.48
C TRP A 179 -6.21 10.46 6.00
N GLU A 180 -7.02 11.52 6.17
CA GLU A 180 -8.43 11.49 5.75
C GLU A 180 -8.56 11.32 4.23
N LEU A 181 -7.65 11.94 3.46
CA LEU A 181 -7.58 11.80 2.01
C LEU A 181 -7.20 10.37 1.57
N GLN A 182 -6.18 9.77 2.19
CA GLN A 182 -5.70 8.42 1.84
C GLN A 182 -6.67 7.32 2.27
N MET A 183 -7.23 7.42 3.48
CA MET A 183 -8.14 6.41 4.01
C MET A 183 -9.58 6.59 3.51
N GLY A 184 -9.93 7.76 2.95
CA GLY A 184 -11.30 8.07 2.53
C GLY A 184 -12.29 8.13 3.71
N MET A 185 -11.79 8.33 4.93
CA MET A 185 -12.58 8.36 6.18
C MET A 185 -12.20 9.60 6.99
N ARG A 186 -13.14 10.19 7.74
CA ARG A 186 -12.82 11.25 8.71
C ARG A 186 -12.28 10.66 10.01
N LEU A 187 -11.28 11.31 10.61
CA LEU A 187 -10.77 10.90 11.90
C LEU A 187 -11.84 11.06 12.99
N PRO A 188 -12.03 10.07 13.88
CA PRO A 188 -12.89 10.25 15.03
C PRO A 188 -12.31 11.35 15.95
N PRO A 189 -13.16 12.20 16.53
CA PRO A 189 -12.71 13.28 17.40
C PRO A 189 -11.97 12.72 18.62
N ARG A 190 -10.84 13.34 18.97
CA ARG A 190 -10.07 12.99 20.18
C ARG A 190 -10.97 13.05 21.41
N ARG A 191 -11.26 11.91 22.04
CA ARG A 191 -11.91 11.89 23.35
C ARG A 191 -10.96 12.52 24.38
N ARG A 192 -11.32 13.69 24.91
CA ARG A 192 -10.68 14.25 26.10
C ARG A 192 -10.98 13.32 27.28
N ARG A 193 -9.96 12.72 27.88
CA ARG A 193 -10.09 12.08 29.20
C ARG A 193 -10.50 13.17 30.20
N GLN A 194 -11.73 13.10 30.72
CA GLN A 194 -12.07 13.80 31.96
C GLN A 194 -11.38 13.07 33.10
N HIS A 195 -10.42 13.74 33.74
CA HIS A 195 -9.84 13.30 34.99
C HIS A 195 -10.81 13.74 36.09
N GLY A 196 -11.64 12.82 36.59
CA GLY A 196 -12.40 13.05 37.81
C GLY A 196 -11.44 13.05 38.99
N ARG A 197 -11.23 14.21 39.60
CA ARG A 197 -10.79 14.30 41.00
C ARG A 197 -12.02 14.03 41.85
N GLU A 198 -12.09 12.86 42.47
CA GLU A 198 -12.83 12.69 43.72
C GLU A 198 -11.90 13.21 44.82
N GLU A 199 -12.20 14.40 45.34
CA GLU A 199 -11.62 14.86 46.61
C GLU A 199 -12.40 14.20 47.76
N GLU A 200 -11.71 13.28 48.40
CA GLU A 200 -11.92 12.83 49.77
C GLU A 200 -11.75 14.04 50.72
N SER A 201 -12.78 14.40 51.47
CA SER A 201 -12.63 15.17 52.70
C SER A 201 -13.73 14.79 53.68
N SER A 202 -13.25 14.29 54.82
CA SER A 202 -13.99 14.08 56.08
C SER A 202 -14.62 15.37 56.60
#